data_AF-A0A925HRQ8-F1
#
_entry.id   AF-A0A925HRQ8-F1
#
_cell.length_a   1.000
_cell.length_b   1.000
_cell.length_c   1.000
_cell.angle_alpha   90.00
_cell.angle_beta   90.00
_cell.angle_gamma   90.00
#
_symmetry.space_group_name_H-M   'P 1'
#
loop_
_entity.id
_entity.type
_entity.pdbx_description
1 polymer ?
#
loop_
_entity_poly.entity_id
_entity_poly.type
_entity_poly.pdbx_seq_one_letter_code
_entity_poly.pdbx_strand_id
1 'polypeptide(L)'
;MTHMNRRDAVKAAGLLLGGAALASTGLLSACSKESRTTATSPGAMALSADDEALMGVVADTILPDTPSSPGAKAAGAGPAINLLLTDVYDATARARIGAGLLALRQRSASFASLPPADRETMLRTIDVEAKAEGPSHWFHLMHELSMKAYFASEIGQTKALRYIQEPHRFTGCVPLTPGQPAWA
;
A
#
# COMPACT_ATOMS: atom_id res chain seq x y z
N MET A 1 -39.61 -56.74 -4.39
CA MET A 1 -39.05 -55.39 -4.19
C MET A 1 -38.04 -55.48 -3.07
N THR A 2 -36.75 -55.45 -3.38
CA THR A 2 -35.67 -55.55 -2.39
C THR A 2 -35.71 -54.31 -1.48
N HIS A 3 -35.96 -54.53 -0.20
CA HIS A 3 -36.10 -53.49 0.81
C HIS A 3 -34.74 -52.85 1.08
N MET A 4 -34.49 -51.66 0.51
CA MET A 4 -33.25 -50.89 0.71
C MET A 4 -33.09 -50.54 2.20
N ASN A 5 -32.04 -51.06 2.84
CA ASN A 5 -31.74 -50.73 4.24
C ASN A 5 -31.00 -49.39 4.29
N ARG A 6 -31.17 -48.60 5.38
CA ARG A 6 -30.53 -47.28 5.54
C ARG A 6 -29.00 -47.34 5.35
N ARG A 7 -28.40 -48.49 5.70
CA ARG A 7 -26.97 -48.76 5.53
C ARG A 7 -26.53 -48.83 4.07
N ASP A 8 -27.38 -49.35 3.19
CA ASP A 8 -27.09 -49.51 1.77
C ASP A 8 -27.24 -48.19 1.03
N ALA A 9 -28.21 -47.36 1.43
CA ALA A 9 -28.35 -45.99 0.96
C ALA A 9 -27.13 -45.13 1.33
N VAL A 10 -26.63 -45.23 2.56
CA VAL A 10 -25.43 -44.48 3.00
C VAL A 10 -24.17 -44.96 2.27
N LYS A 11 -24.02 -46.27 2.02
CA LYS A 11 -22.91 -46.81 1.23
C LYS A 11 -22.95 -46.34 -0.23
N ALA A 12 -24.13 -46.35 -0.86
CA ALA A 12 -24.30 -45.86 -2.22
C ALA A 12 -24.02 -44.35 -2.34
N ALA A 13 -24.49 -43.55 -1.37
CA ALA A 13 -24.22 -42.12 -1.32
C ALA A 13 -22.72 -41.81 -1.13
N GLY A 14 -22.03 -42.57 -0.26
CA GLY A 14 -20.59 -42.43 -0.06
C GLY A 14 -19.77 -42.78 -1.30
N LEU A 15 -20.19 -43.79 -2.08
CA LEU A 15 -19.52 -44.17 -3.32
C LEU A 15 -19.70 -43.13 -4.44
N LEU A 16 -20.87 -42.50 -4.51
CA LEU A 16 -21.16 -41.43 -5.49
C LEU A 16 -20.43 -40.11 -5.15
N LEU A 17 -20.28 -39.78 -3.87
CA LEU A 17 -19.56 -38.58 -3.44
C LEU A 17 -18.04 -38.78 -3.40
N GLY A 18 -17.57 -39.99 -3.09
CA GLY A 18 -16.14 -40.34 -3.08
C GLY A 18 -15.54 -40.55 -4.46
N GLY A 19 -16.35 -40.92 -5.47
CA GLY A 19 -15.88 -41.19 -6.83
C GLY A 19 -15.53 -39.96 -7.67
N ALA A 20 -16.03 -38.77 -7.32
CA ALA A 20 -15.77 -37.53 -8.06
C ALA A 20 -14.46 -36.82 -7.65
N ALA A 21 -13.81 -37.23 -6.56
CA ALA A 21 -12.65 -36.52 -6.00
C ALA A 21 -11.29 -36.88 -6.64
N LEU A 22 -11.24 -37.81 -7.61
CA LEU A 22 -9.98 -38.27 -8.22
C LEU A 22 -9.75 -37.77 -9.65
N ALA A 23 -10.60 -36.88 -10.19
CA ALA A 23 -10.50 -36.41 -11.57
C ALA A 23 -10.58 -34.88 -11.74
N SER A 24 -10.29 -34.09 -10.70
CA SER A 24 -10.17 -32.63 -10.82
C SER A 24 -8.84 -32.14 -10.27
N THR A 25 -7.77 -32.35 -11.03
CA THR A 25 -6.51 -31.60 -10.87
C THR A 25 -6.70 -30.07 -11.00
N GLY A 26 -7.88 -29.59 -11.42
CA GLY A 26 -8.22 -28.17 -11.51
C GLY A 26 -8.77 -27.52 -10.23
N LEU A 27 -9.21 -28.28 -9.21
CA LEU A 27 -9.84 -27.68 -8.02
C LEU A 27 -8.82 -27.22 -6.96
N LEU A 28 -7.60 -27.74 -7.00
CA LEU A 28 -6.50 -27.36 -6.09
C LEU A 28 -5.61 -26.23 -6.65
N SER A 29 -6.01 -25.59 -7.74
CA SER A 29 -5.34 -24.39 -8.27
C SER A 29 -5.72 -23.10 -7.53
N ALA A 30 -6.46 -23.19 -6.42
CA ALA A 30 -6.82 -22.04 -5.58
C ALA A 30 -5.70 -21.61 -4.60
N CYS A 31 -4.62 -22.39 -4.47
CA CYS A 31 -3.46 -22.06 -3.63
C CYS A 31 -2.17 -21.79 -4.44
N SER A 32 -2.24 -21.90 -5.77
CA SER A 32 -1.20 -21.36 -6.63
C SER A 32 -1.40 -19.85 -6.65
N LYS A 33 -0.31 -19.12 -6.37
CA LYS A 33 -0.21 -17.66 -6.33
C LYS A 33 -0.98 -17.05 -7.51
N GLU A 34 -2.26 -16.75 -7.29
CA GLU A 34 -3.11 -16.04 -8.22
C GLU A 34 -2.39 -14.72 -8.47
N SER A 35 -1.83 -14.57 -9.67
CA SER A 35 -1.51 -13.24 -10.16
C SER A 35 -2.84 -12.53 -10.18
N ARG A 36 -3.11 -11.78 -9.11
CA ARG A 36 -4.31 -10.99 -8.93
C ARG A 36 -4.30 -10.01 -10.08
N THR A 37 -4.87 -10.43 -11.21
CA THR A 37 -5.42 -9.53 -12.20
C THR A 37 -6.59 -8.91 -11.45
N THR A 38 -6.25 -7.87 -10.69
CA THR A 38 -7.23 -6.90 -10.24
C THR A 38 -8.06 -6.59 -11.48
N ALA A 39 -9.38 -6.66 -11.32
CA ALA A 39 -10.28 -6.06 -12.30
C ALA A 39 -9.97 -4.57 -12.30
N THR A 40 -8.92 -4.19 -13.02
CA THR A 40 -8.54 -2.81 -13.28
C THR A 40 -9.74 -2.23 -14.00
N SER A 41 -10.38 -1.25 -13.36
CA SER A 41 -11.36 -0.38 -14.03
C SER A 41 -10.81 -0.04 -15.41
N PRO A 42 -11.52 -0.35 -16.51
CA PRO A 42 -10.99 -0.16 -17.86
C PRO A 42 -10.65 1.33 -18.05
N GLY A 43 -9.36 1.67 -17.92
CA GLY A 43 -8.85 3.05 -17.99
C GLY A 43 -7.79 3.44 -16.93
N ALA A 44 -7.57 2.67 -15.86
CA ALA A 44 -6.53 2.99 -14.88
C ALA A 44 -5.20 2.28 -15.19
N MET A 45 -4.34 2.90 -16.00
CA MET A 45 -2.96 2.43 -16.12
C MET A 45 -2.17 2.80 -14.86
N ALA A 46 -1.59 1.81 -14.20
CA ALA A 46 -0.61 2.03 -13.13
C ALA A 46 0.60 2.81 -13.64
N LEU A 47 1.27 3.54 -12.75
CA LEU A 47 2.55 4.17 -13.07
C LEU A 47 3.63 3.08 -13.24
N SER A 48 4.70 3.45 -13.95
CA SER A 48 5.79 2.52 -14.26
C SER A 48 6.51 2.04 -13.00
N ALA A 49 7.21 0.91 -13.08
CA ALA A 49 8.04 0.41 -11.97
C ALA A 49 9.11 1.43 -11.55
N ASP A 50 9.63 2.21 -12.50
CA ASP A 50 10.62 3.26 -12.23
C ASP A 50 9.99 4.46 -11.50
N ASP A 51 8.74 4.80 -11.81
CA ASP A 51 7.96 5.80 -11.07
C ASP A 51 7.64 5.32 -9.66
N GLU A 52 7.25 4.05 -9.51
CA GLU A 52 6.99 3.44 -8.22
C GLU A 52 8.23 3.47 -7.31
N ALA A 53 9.39 3.10 -7.86
CA ALA A 53 10.66 3.15 -7.13
C ALA A 53 11.02 4.59 -6.74
N LEU A 54 10.83 5.55 -7.65
CA LEU A 54 11.10 6.97 -7.38
C LEU A 54 10.15 7.53 -6.30
N MET A 55 8.86 7.23 -6.39
CA MET A 55 7.88 7.57 -5.36
C MET A 55 8.26 6.99 -4.00
N GLY A 56 8.75 5.75 -3.97
CA GLY A 56 9.28 5.14 -2.76
C GLY A 56 10.44 5.91 -2.15
N VAL A 57 11.39 6.41 -2.95
CA VAL A 57 12.52 7.21 -2.45
C VAL A 57 12.09 8.61 -2.01
N VAL A 58 11.13 9.23 -2.71
CA VAL A 58 10.55 10.51 -2.28
C VAL A 58 9.84 10.34 -0.94
N ALA A 59 8.98 9.32 -0.80
CA ALA A 59 8.29 9.02 0.46
C ALA A 59 9.26 8.76 1.61
N ASP A 60 10.34 8.02 1.35
CA ASP A 60 11.40 7.74 2.35
C ASP A 60 12.21 8.97 2.73
N THR A 61 12.33 9.95 1.83
CA THR A 61 12.96 11.23 2.17
C THR A 61 12.04 12.08 3.06
N ILE A 62 10.72 11.95 2.91
CA ILE A 62 9.73 12.63 3.78
C ILE A 62 9.65 11.94 5.15
N LEU A 63 9.67 10.61 5.15
CA LEU A 63 9.57 9.75 6.33
C LEU A 63 10.77 8.79 6.36
N PRO A 64 11.96 9.27 6.77
CA PRO A 64 13.18 8.45 6.81
C PRO A 64 13.17 7.46 7.96
N ASP A 65 14.14 6.54 7.94
CA ASP A 65 14.41 5.67 9.08
C ASP A 65 14.67 6.50 10.35
N THR A 66 14.07 6.06 11.44
CA THR A 66 14.30 6.60 12.78
C THR A 66 14.79 5.48 13.69
N PRO A 67 15.38 5.79 14.87
CA PRO A 67 15.78 4.77 15.82
C PRO A 67 14.63 3.84 16.25
N SER A 68 13.39 4.33 16.26
CA SER A 68 12.20 3.61 16.72
C SER A 68 11.37 2.98 15.59
N SER A 69 11.49 3.47 14.35
CA SER A 69 10.70 2.96 13.23
C SER A 69 11.46 3.03 11.90
N PRO A 70 11.43 1.95 11.09
CA PRO A 70 11.85 2.00 9.69
C PRO A 70 11.05 3.02 8.87
N GLY A 71 11.68 3.58 7.83
CA GLY A 71 11.15 4.61 6.96
C GLY A 71 10.13 4.12 5.94
N ALA A 72 9.62 5.06 5.15
CA ALA A 72 8.53 4.79 4.21
C ALA A 72 8.88 3.82 3.09
N LYS A 73 10.15 3.71 2.68
CA LYS A 73 10.56 2.69 1.71
C LYS A 73 10.43 1.29 2.29
N ALA A 74 10.87 1.09 3.53
CA ALA A 74 10.73 -0.19 4.23
C ALA A 74 9.26 -0.56 4.49
N ALA A 75 8.39 0.45 4.65
CA ALA A 75 6.95 0.29 4.78
C ALA A 75 6.22 -0.02 3.47
N GLY A 76 6.91 -0.05 2.32
CA GLY A 76 6.29 -0.32 1.03
C GLY A 76 5.50 0.86 0.46
N ALA A 77 5.87 2.10 0.80
CA ALA A 77 5.13 3.28 0.37
C ALA A 77 5.06 3.43 -1.15
N GLY A 78 6.12 3.12 -1.91
CA GLY A 78 6.10 3.20 -3.38
C GLY A 78 4.96 2.40 -4.03
N PRO A 79 4.92 1.07 -3.84
CA PRO A 79 3.84 0.21 -4.32
C PRO A 79 2.46 0.64 -3.81
N ALA A 80 2.35 1.01 -2.54
CA ALA A 80 1.08 1.46 -1.96
C ALA A 80 0.56 2.74 -2.61
N ILE A 81 1.44 3.71 -2.89
CA ILE A 81 1.08 4.95 -3.60
C ILE A 81 0.64 4.64 -5.04
N ASN A 82 1.35 3.75 -5.74
CA ASN A 82 0.97 3.35 -7.10
C ASN A 82 -0.42 2.67 -7.13
N LEU A 83 -0.69 1.80 -6.14
CA LEU A 83 -1.99 1.17 -5.96
C LEU A 83 -3.09 2.22 -5.70
N LEU A 84 -2.87 3.16 -4.77
CA LEU A 84 -3.82 4.23 -4.48
C LEU A 84 -4.11 5.07 -5.74
N LEU A 85 -3.07 5.45 -6.49
CA LEU A 85 -3.23 6.22 -7.73
C LEU A 85 -3.97 5.45 -8.83
N THR A 86 -3.91 4.12 -8.82
CA THR A 86 -4.57 3.26 -9.79
C THR A 86 -6.04 3.03 -9.43
N ASP A 87 -6.31 2.68 -8.18
CA ASP A 87 -7.62 2.16 -7.76
C ASP A 87 -8.53 3.23 -7.13
N VAL A 88 -7.97 4.30 -6.56
CA VAL A 88 -8.72 5.29 -5.76
C VAL A 88 -8.78 6.66 -6.42
N TYR A 89 -7.69 7.12 -7.02
CA TYR A 89 -7.59 8.47 -7.58
C TYR A 89 -7.94 8.51 -9.07
N ASP A 90 -8.40 9.67 -9.53
CA ASP A 90 -8.75 9.91 -10.93
C ASP A 90 -7.52 10.08 -11.84
N ALA A 91 -7.76 10.11 -13.15
CA ALA A 91 -6.71 10.27 -14.14
C ALA A 91 -5.98 11.64 -14.03
N THR A 92 -6.65 12.66 -13.51
CA THR A 92 -6.07 14.01 -13.32
C THR A 92 -5.00 13.99 -12.24
N ALA A 93 -5.30 13.39 -11.08
CA ALA A 93 -4.36 13.21 -9.98
C ALA A 93 -3.17 12.33 -10.41
N ARG A 94 -3.43 11.27 -11.17
CA ARG A 94 -2.38 10.38 -11.70
C ARG A 94 -1.46 11.11 -12.67
N ALA A 95 -2.02 11.88 -13.61
CA ALA A 95 -1.26 12.69 -14.55
C ALA A 95 -0.44 13.78 -13.85
N ARG A 96 -1.00 14.40 -12.81
CA ARG A 96 -0.29 15.38 -11.96
C ARG A 96 0.92 14.78 -11.27
N ILE A 97 0.81 13.58 -10.70
CA ILE A 97 1.96 12.89 -10.11
C ILE A 97 2.98 12.50 -11.20
N GLY A 98 2.55 11.93 -12.32
CA GLY A 98 3.44 11.58 -13.43
C GLY A 98 4.24 12.78 -13.95
N ALA A 99 3.58 13.93 -14.14
CA ALA A 99 4.24 15.18 -14.51
C ALA A 99 5.24 15.66 -13.44
N GLY A 100 4.88 15.54 -12.17
CA GLY A 100 5.77 15.86 -11.04
C GLY A 100 7.03 15.00 -11.00
N LEU A 101 6.89 13.68 -11.20
CA LEU A 101 8.01 12.75 -11.25
C LEU A 101 8.92 13.03 -12.45
N LEU A 102 8.35 13.41 -13.60
CA LEU A 102 9.12 13.85 -14.75
C LEU A 102 9.90 15.14 -14.45
N ALA A 103 9.25 16.15 -13.86
CA ALA A 103 9.89 17.40 -13.47
C ALA A 103 11.03 17.17 -12.45
N LEU A 104 10.84 16.25 -11.50
CA LEU A 104 11.88 15.86 -10.56
C LEU A 104 13.09 15.25 -11.27
N ARG A 105 12.87 14.34 -12.25
CA ARG A 105 13.96 13.76 -13.05
C ARG A 105 14.67 14.80 -13.92
N GLN A 106 13.96 15.79 -14.44
CA GLN A 106 14.57 16.91 -15.18
C GLN A 106 15.44 17.79 -14.27
N ARG A 107 15.02 18.01 -13.03
CA ARG A 107 15.80 18.74 -12.02
C ARG A 107 17.00 17.92 -11.54
N SER A 108 16.85 16.61 -11.40
CA SER A 108 17.92 15.69 -11.02
C SER A 108 17.66 14.28 -11.53
N ALA A 109 18.40 13.90 -12.58
CA ALA A 109 18.33 12.55 -13.15
C ALA A 109 18.75 11.46 -12.14
N SER A 110 19.55 11.83 -11.14
CA SER A 110 20.14 10.95 -10.14
C SER A 110 19.55 11.15 -8.73
N PHE A 111 18.37 11.77 -8.60
CA PHE A 111 17.74 12.08 -7.30
C PHE A 111 17.79 10.92 -6.31
N ALA A 112 17.45 9.71 -6.76
CA ALA A 112 17.40 8.52 -5.92
C ALA A 112 18.76 8.10 -5.33
N SER A 113 19.86 8.50 -5.98
CA SER A 113 21.24 8.19 -5.58
C SER A 113 21.91 9.33 -4.80
N LEU A 114 21.26 10.48 -4.67
CA LEU A 114 21.80 11.60 -3.89
C LEU A 114 21.89 11.22 -2.41
N PRO A 115 22.85 11.79 -1.66
CA PRO A 115 22.88 11.70 -0.20
C PRO A 115 21.53 12.12 0.42
N PRO A 116 21.13 11.54 1.58
CA PRO A 116 19.84 11.87 2.21
C PRO A 116 19.63 13.37 2.46
N ALA A 117 20.67 14.09 2.91
CA ALA A 117 20.60 15.53 3.16
C ALA A 117 20.35 16.35 1.88
N ASP A 118 20.90 15.92 0.75
CA ASP A 118 20.71 16.60 -0.54
C ASP A 118 19.32 16.34 -1.10
N ARG A 119 18.79 15.12 -0.91
CA ARG A 119 17.39 14.79 -1.26
C ARG A 119 16.44 15.66 -0.44
N GLU A 120 16.66 15.75 0.87
CA GLU A 120 15.84 16.57 1.76
C GLU A 120 15.87 18.04 1.34
N THR A 121 17.05 18.60 1.10
CA THR A 121 17.21 20.00 0.66
C THR A 121 16.46 20.28 -0.64
N MET A 122 16.53 19.35 -1.59
CA MET A 122 15.80 19.46 -2.85
C MET A 122 14.29 19.42 -2.64
N LEU A 123 13.78 18.45 -1.86
CA LEU A 123 12.36 18.35 -1.56
C LEU A 123 11.84 19.56 -0.76
N ARG A 124 12.65 20.15 0.13
CA ARG A 124 12.31 21.40 0.83
C ARG A 124 12.18 22.57 -0.13
N THR A 125 13.02 22.64 -1.16
CA THR A 125 12.91 23.69 -2.18
C THR A 125 11.64 23.52 -3.00
N ILE A 126 11.32 22.27 -3.38
CA ILE A 126 10.08 21.92 -4.07
C ILE A 126 8.85 22.22 -3.19
N ASP A 127 8.92 22.00 -1.87
CA ASP A 127 7.84 22.34 -0.93
C ASP A 127 7.57 23.85 -0.89
N VAL A 128 8.61 24.68 -0.91
CA VAL A 128 8.48 26.14 -0.99
C VAL A 128 7.81 26.56 -2.31
N GLU A 129 8.26 25.98 -3.43
CA GLU A 129 7.64 26.20 -4.75
C GLU A 129 6.17 25.78 -4.76
N ALA A 130 5.86 24.62 -4.19
CA ALA A 130 4.51 24.08 -4.07
C ALA A 130 3.59 25.00 -3.27
N LYS A 131 4.09 25.58 -2.17
CA LYS A 131 3.34 26.55 -1.35
C LYS A 131 3.05 27.85 -2.10
N ALA A 132 3.96 28.28 -2.98
CA ALA A 132 3.78 29.48 -3.79
C ALA A 132 2.79 29.26 -4.95
N GLU A 133 2.83 28.11 -5.62
CA GLU A 133 1.92 27.78 -6.73
C GLU A 133 0.51 27.42 -6.24
N GLY A 134 0.41 26.83 -5.04
CA GLY A 134 -0.85 26.48 -4.39
C GLY A 134 -1.27 25.02 -4.57
N PRO A 135 -2.56 24.70 -4.37
CA PRO A 135 -3.03 23.32 -4.17
C PRO A 135 -2.97 22.44 -5.43
N SER A 136 -2.64 22.99 -6.60
CA SER A 136 -2.44 22.26 -7.85
C SER A 136 -1.04 21.65 -8.00
N HIS A 137 -0.07 22.06 -7.19
CA HIS A 137 1.31 21.59 -7.33
C HIS A 137 1.49 20.12 -6.89
N TRP A 138 2.01 19.26 -7.76
CA TRP A 138 2.12 17.79 -7.55
C TRP A 138 2.66 17.35 -6.18
N PHE A 139 3.60 18.10 -5.60
CA PHE A 139 4.24 17.74 -4.34
C PHE A 139 3.28 17.66 -3.16
N HIS A 140 2.23 18.48 -3.11
CA HIS A 140 1.21 18.39 -2.04
C HIS A 140 0.52 17.02 -2.03
N LEU A 141 0.13 16.54 -3.22
CA LEU A 141 -0.49 15.23 -3.36
C LEU A 141 0.51 14.11 -3.05
N MET A 142 1.76 14.24 -3.50
CA MET A 142 2.80 13.27 -3.20
C MET A 142 3.08 13.16 -1.70
N HIS A 143 3.13 14.30 -1.00
CA HIS A 143 3.30 14.35 0.44
C HIS A 143 2.13 13.68 1.17
N GLU A 144 0.89 14.03 0.79
CA GLU A 144 -0.32 13.41 1.34
C GLU A 144 -0.34 11.89 1.13
N LEU A 145 -0.04 11.43 -0.09
CA LEU A 145 0.01 10.01 -0.42
C LEU A 145 1.12 9.27 0.35
N SER A 146 2.26 9.91 0.57
CA SER A 146 3.36 9.35 1.37
C SER A 146 2.94 9.12 2.82
N MET A 147 2.29 10.12 3.43
CA MET A 147 1.76 10.02 4.79
C MET A 147 0.69 8.92 4.89
N LYS A 148 -0.26 8.88 3.95
CA LYS A 148 -1.31 7.86 3.91
C LYS A 148 -0.73 6.46 3.75
N ALA A 149 0.19 6.27 2.81
CA ALA A 149 0.79 4.97 2.54
C ALA A 149 1.59 4.46 3.75
N TYR A 150 2.35 5.34 4.42
CA TYR A 150 3.13 4.96 5.58
C TYR A 150 2.26 4.64 6.80
N PHE A 151 1.33 5.52 7.18
CA PHE A 151 0.50 5.30 8.36
C PHE A 151 -0.63 4.28 8.15
N ALA A 152 -0.86 3.82 6.93
CA ALA A 152 -1.68 2.63 6.66
C ALA A 152 -0.89 1.31 6.72
N SER A 153 0.45 1.37 6.81
CA SER A 153 1.30 0.18 6.88
C SER A 153 1.40 -0.38 8.30
N GLU A 154 1.73 -1.67 8.43
CA GLU A 154 2.04 -2.28 9.72
C GLU A 154 3.16 -1.52 10.45
N ILE A 155 4.23 -1.15 9.74
CA ILE A 155 5.35 -0.40 10.30
C ILE A 155 4.88 0.94 10.89
N GLY A 156 4.10 1.70 10.12
CA GLY A 156 3.55 2.98 10.58
C GLY A 156 2.67 2.82 11.81
N GLN A 157 1.80 1.80 11.82
CA GLN A 157 0.83 1.61 12.90
C GLN A 157 1.43 1.03 14.18
N THR A 158 2.39 0.11 14.09
CA THR A 158 2.90 -0.61 15.26
C THR A 158 4.24 -0.11 15.77
N LYS A 159 5.04 0.57 14.95
CA LYS A 159 6.38 1.06 15.31
C LYS A 159 6.44 2.58 15.41
N ALA A 160 5.90 3.29 14.41
CA ALA A 160 5.86 4.75 14.44
C ALA A 160 4.73 5.28 15.34
N LEU A 161 3.62 4.56 15.38
CA LEU A 161 2.47 4.81 16.24
C LEU A 161 2.31 3.70 17.28
N ARG A 162 1.47 3.97 18.27
CA ARG A 162 1.09 3.01 19.29
C ARG A 162 -0.23 2.35 18.89
N TYR A 163 -0.13 1.15 18.34
CA TYR A 163 -1.29 0.33 18.00
C TYR A 163 -2.03 -0.17 19.25
N ILE A 164 -3.33 0.12 19.34
CA ILE A 164 -4.27 -0.61 20.20
C ILE A 164 -5.28 -1.28 19.29
N GLN A 165 -5.29 -2.60 19.26
CA GLN A 165 -6.26 -3.35 18.45
C GLN A 165 -7.71 -3.00 18.82
N GLU A 166 -7.99 -2.88 20.11
CA GLU A 166 -9.32 -2.61 20.64
C GLU A 166 -9.22 -1.56 21.75
N PRO A 167 -9.58 -0.28 21.50
CA PRO A 167 -9.44 0.79 22.48
C PRO A 167 -10.42 0.69 23.67
N HIS A 168 -11.27 -0.34 23.72
CA HIS A 168 -12.25 -0.61 24.77
C HIS A 168 -12.98 0.67 25.23
N ARG A 169 -12.60 1.21 26.39
CA ARG A 169 -13.22 2.38 27.01
C ARG A 169 -12.66 3.67 26.43
N PHE A 170 -13.52 4.46 25.80
CA PHE A 170 -13.20 5.84 25.42
C PHE A 170 -12.79 6.65 26.66
N THR A 171 -11.57 7.19 26.62
CA THR A 171 -11.02 8.05 27.66
C THR A 171 -10.62 9.36 27.01
N GLY A 172 -11.46 10.40 27.17
CA GLY A 172 -11.31 11.67 26.44
C GLY A 172 -10.02 12.44 26.75
N CYS A 173 -9.44 12.25 27.94
CA CYS A 173 -8.16 12.83 28.33
C CYS A 173 -7.25 11.73 28.89
N VAL A 174 -6.23 11.34 28.13
CA VAL A 174 -5.17 10.43 28.59
C VAL A 174 -3.90 11.26 28.77
N PRO A 175 -3.23 11.22 29.94
CA PRO A 175 -1.96 11.93 30.13
C PRO A 175 -0.91 11.40 29.14
N LEU A 176 -0.28 12.31 28.39
CA LEU A 176 0.82 11.99 27.47
C LEU A 176 2.14 12.09 28.21
N THR A 177 2.94 11.02 28.20
CA THR A 177 4.31 11.11 28.70
C THR A 177 5.21 11.80 27.65
N PRO A 178 6.21 12.59 28.06
CA PRO A 178 7.16 13.18 27.12
C PRO A 178 7.81 12.11 26.23
N GLY A 179 7.80 12.33 24.91
CA GLY A 179 8.36 11.38 23.93
C GLY A 179 7.45 10.18 23.60
N GLN A 180 6.22 10.13 24.12
CA GLN A 180 5.27 9.08 23.77
C GLN A 180 4.81 9.23 22.30
N PRO A 181 4.86 8.15 21.49
CA PRO A 181 4.26 8.15 20.16
C PRO A 181 2.75 8.39 20.21
N ALA A 182 2.21 8.96 19.12
CA ALA A 182 0.77 9.07 18.95
C ALA A 182 0.12 7.68 18.82
N TRP A 183 -1.19 7.62 19.08
CA TRP A 183 -1.97 6.40 18.93
C TRP A 183 -2.38 6.18 17.47
N ALA A 184 -2.43 4.92 17.05
CA ALA A 184 -2.98 4.47 15.78
C ALA A 184 -4.49 4.29 15.85
#